data_AF-A0A957R0K5-F1
#
_entry.id   AF-A0A957R0K5-F1
#
_cell.length_a   1.000
_cell.length_b   1.000
_cell.length_c   1.000
_cell.angle_alpha   90.00
_cell.angle_beta   90.00
_cell.angle_gamma   90.00
#
_symmetry.space_group_name_H-M   'P 1'
#
loop_
_entity.id
_entity.type
_entity.pdbx_description
1 polymer ?
#
loop_
_entity_poly.entity_id
_entity_poly.type
_entity_poly.pdbx_seq_one_letter_code
_entity_poly.pdbx_strand_id
1 'polypeptide(L)' 'PTNHLDLEGITALNDGLINFPGVLFFSSHDYQFVETIANRIIEICPGGIIDRPIGLEEYINDARANELRAQYADGMVLQI' A
#
# COMPACT_ATOMS: atom_id res chain seq x y z
N PRO A 1 10.03 2.85 3.68
CA PRO A 1 11.45 3.16 3.33
C PRO A 1 11.87 4.65 3.45
N THR A 2 11.03 5.53 4.00
CA THR A 2 11.28 6.98 4.15
C THR A 2 12.13 7.35 5.37
N ASN A 3 12.64 6.38 6.11
CA ASN A 3 13.33 6.63 7.37
C ASN A 3 14.78 7.08 7.08
N HIS A 4 15.05 8.39 7.23
CA HIS A 4 16.33 9.10 7.03
C HIS A 4 16.63 9.72 5.65
N LEU A 5 15.63 10.15 4.86
CA LEU A 5 15.88 10.95 3.65
C LEU A 5 15.44 12.42 3.83
N ASP A 6 16.29 13.35 3.40
CA ASP A 6 15.94 14.77 3.25
C ASP A 6 14.87 14.95 2.15
N LEU A 7 14.13 16.05 2.19
CA LEU A 7 12.94 16.32 1.37
C LEU A 7 13.21 16.19 -0.16
N GLU A 8 14.41 16.58 -0.60
CA GLU A 8 14.87 16.41 -1.99
C GLU A 8 15.13 14.94 -2.35
N GLY A 9 15.64 14.13 -1.42
CA GLY A 9 15.88 12.70 -1.63
C GLY A 9 14.58 11.90 -1.75
N ILE A 10 13.53 12.29 -1.01
CA ILE A 10 12.19 11.71 -1.15
C ILE A 10 11.60 12.02 -2.53
N THR A 11 11.83 13.23 -3.04
CA THR A 11 11.32 13.67 -4.34
C THR A 11 12.03 12.93 -5.48
N ALA A 12 13.37 12.88 -5.44
CA ALA A 12 14.16 12.13 -6.42
C ALA A 12 13.87 10.62 -6.40
N LEU A 13 13.59 10.06 -5.21
CA LEU A 13 13.16 8.67 -5.07
C LEU A 13 11.78 8.44 -5.70
N ASN A 14 10.80 9.32 -5.45
CA ASN A 14 9.48 9.23 -6.07
C ASN A 14 9.56 9.29 -7.60
N ASP A 15 10.27 10.27 -8.15
CA ASP A 15 10.43 10.42 -9.60
C ASP A 15 11.16 9.22 -10.22
N GLY A 16 12.15 8.66 -9.52
CA GLY A 16 12.85 7.46 -9.92
C GLY A 16 11.96 6.21 -9.93
N LEU A 17 11.09 6.06 -8.92
CA LEU A 17 10.18 4.93 -8.79
C LEU A 17 9.00 5.01 -9.78
N ILE A 18 8.48 6.20 -10.06
CA ILE A 18 7.44 6.41 -11.09
C ILE A 18 7.94 5.97 -12.48
N ASN A 19 9.21 6.29 -12.79
CA ASN A 19 9.81 5.94 -14.07
C ASN A 19 10.43 4.54 -14.11
N PHE A 20 10.35 3.77 -13.02
CA PHE A 20 10.92 2.42 -12.96
C PHE A 20 10.03 1.44 -13.75
N PRO A 21 10.55 0.78 -14.81
CA PRO A 21 9.74 -0.10 -15.65
C PRO A 21 9.49 -1.49 -15.03
N GLY A 22 10.03 -1.76 -13.84
CA GLY A 22 9.88 -3.03 -13.14
C GLY A 22 8.75 -3.04 -12.12
N VAL A 23 8.57 -4.18 -11.45
CA VAL A 23 7.60 -4.32 -10.36
C VAL A 23 8.24 -3.86 -9.06
N LEU A 24 7.61 -2.90 -8.39
CA LEU A 24 8.01 -2.43 -7.06
C LEU A 24 7.08 -3.01 -6.01
N PHE A 25 7.63 -3.77 -5.07
CA PHE A 25 6.95 -4.17 -3.84
C PHE A 25 7.49 -3.34 -2.69
N PHE A 26 6.60 -2.64 -1.99
CA PHE A 26 6.98 -1.83 -0.83
C PHE A 26 5.89 -1.89 0.24
N SER A 27 6.30 -1.74 1.50
CA SER A 27 5.43 -1.38 2.60
C SER A 27 5.84 0.01 3.12
N SER A 28 4.85 0.85 3.40
CA SER A 28 5.06 2.18 3.96
C SER A 28 3.88 2.57 4.84
N HIS A 29 4.16 3.34 5.89
CA HIS A 29 3.13 3.99 6.71
C HIS A 29 2.84 5.43 6.25
N ASP A 30 3.58 5.94 5.28
CA ASP A 30 3.38 7.28 4.72
C ASP A 30 2.26 7.26 3.68
N TYR A 31 1.12 7.85 4.04
CA TYR A 31 -0.07 7.92 3.18
C TYR A 31 0.21 8.55 1.82
N GLN A 32 0.97 9.65 1.78
CA GLN A 32 1.21 10.39 0.55
C GLN A 32 2.13 9.59 -0.39
N PHE A 33 3.10 8.88 0.17
CA PHE A 33 3.95 7.97 -0.60
C PHE A 33 3.16 6.81 -1.21
N VAL A 34 2.31 6.15 -0.40
CA VAL A 34 1.51 5.01 -0.89
C VAL A 34 0.51 5.48 -1.94
N GLU A 35 -0.21 6.57 -1.71
CA GLU A 35 -1.19 7.09 -2.66
C GLU A 35 -0.55 7.48 -4.01
N THR A 36 0.65 8.05 -3.98
CA THR A 36 1.31 8.53 -5.21
C THR A 36 1.94 7.40 -6.03
N ILE A 37 2.41 6.33 -5.37
CA ILE A 37 3.24 5.29 -6.02
C ILE A 37 2.48 3.96 -6.18
N ALA A 38 1.57 3.61 -5.28
CA ALA A 38 0.86 2.34 -5.33
C ALA A 38 -0.28 2.37 -6.36
N ASN A 39 -0.28 1.39 -7.26
CA ASN A 39 -1.37 1.12 -8.20
C ASN A 39 -2.13 -0.19 -7.89
N ARG A 40 -1.73 -0.87 -6.82
CA ARG A 40 -2.31 -2.12 -6.33
C ARG A 40 -2.09 -2.21 -4.83
N ILE A 41 -3.16 -2.49 -4.09
CA ILE A 41 -3.11 -2.75 -2.66
C ILE A 41 -3.28 -4.24 -2.41
N ILE A 42 -2.34 -4.80 -1.65
CA ILE A 42 -2.39 -6.16 -1.14
C ILE A 42 -2.44 -6.06 0.38
N GLU A 43 -3.60 -6.35 0.96
CA GLU A 43 -3.77 -6.42 2.41
C GLU A 43 -3.71 -7.87 2.85
N ILE A 44 -2.76 -8.16 3.73
CA ILE A 44 -2.57 -9.49 4.31
C ILE A 44 -3.43 -9.54 5.57
N CYS A 45 -4.57 -10.20 5.47
CA CYS A 45 -5.43 -10.46 6.61
C CYS A 45 -5.17 -11.87 7.18
N PRO A 46 -5.49 -12.11 8.44
CA PRO A 46 -5.24 -13.40 9.07
C PRO A 46 -6.11 -14.53 8.52
N GLY A 47 -7.31 -14.21 8.05
CA GLY A 47 -8.21 -15.15 7.38
C GLY A 47 -8.02 -15.28 5.86
N GLY A 48 -7.13 -14.50 5.24
CA GLY A 48 -6.97 -14.47 3.80
C GLY A 48 -6.25 -13.23 3.27
N ILE A 49 -6.02 -13.17 1.96
CA ILE A 49 -5.37 -12.02 1.32
C ILE A 49 -6.42 -11.25 0.52
N ILE A 50 -6.46 -9.93 0.70
CA ILE A 50 -7.26 -9.02 -0.12
C ILE A 50 -6.32 -8.39 -1.13
N ASP A 51 -6.64 -8.56 -2.41
CA ASP A 51 -5.83 -8.08 -3.52
C ASP A 51 -6.71 -7.21 -4.44
N ARG A 52 -6.35 -5.92 -4.54
CA ARG A 52 -7.11 -4.94 -5.33
C ARG A 52 -6.14 -4.13 -6.20
N PRO A 53 -6.24 -4.19 -7.55
CA PRO A 53 -5.43 -3.39 -8.46
C PRO A 53 -5.99 -1.97 -8.61
N ILE A 54 -6.07 -1.25 -7.50
CA ILE A 54 -6.55 0.13 -7.38
C ILE A 54 -5.63 0.92 -6.44
N GLY A 55 -5.71 2.26 -6.49
CA GLY A 55 -4.98 3.15 -5.59
C GLY A 55 -5.48 3.08 -4.14
N LEU A 56 -4.76 3.71 -3.21
CA LEU A 56 -5.06 3.61 -1.78
C LEU A 56 -6.38 4.31 -1.42
N GLU A 57 -6.66 5.50 -1.94
CA GLU A 57 -7.91 6.21 -1.67
C GLU A 57 -9.14 5.43 -2.16
N GLU A 58 -9.07 4.87 -3.36
CA GLU A 58 -10.11 4.01 -3.90
C GLU A 58 -10.26 2.73 -3.07
N TYR A 59 -9.15 2.13 -2.64
CA TYR A 59 -9.14 0.95 -1.78
C TYR A 59 -9.82 1.16 -0.43
N ILE A 60 -9.60 2.31 0.21
CA ILE A 60 -10.23 2.66 1.49
C ILE A 60 -11.75 2.77 1.36
N ASN A 61 -12.22 3.29 0.22
CA ASN A 61 -13.64 3.47 -0.07
C ASN A 61 -14.30 2.23 -0.74
N ASP A 62 -13.53 1.20 -1.06
CA ASP A 62 -14.01 0.00 -1.73
C ASP A 62 -14.86 -0.86 -0.78
N ALA A 63 -16.17 -0.87 -1.02
CA ALA A 63 -17.13 -1.68 -0.24
C ALA A 63 -16.73 -3.17 -0.20
N ARG A 64 -16.19 -3.69 -1.30
CA ARG A 64 -15.76 -5.08 -1.40
C ARG A 64 -14.56 -5.38 -0.51
N ALA A 65 -13.55 -4.52 -0.50
CA ALA A 65 -12.41 -4.63 0.41
C ALA A 65 -12.87 -4.57 1.87
N ASN A 66 -13.82 -3.68 2.20
CA ASN A 66 -14.36 -3.57 3.55
C ASN A 66 -15.12 -4.83 4.00
N GLU A 67 -15.92 -5.45 3.12
CA GLU A 67 -16.57 -6.74 3.38
C GLU A 67 -15.55 -7.86 3.62
N LEU A 68 -14.55 -7.97 2.74
CA LEU A 68 -13.50 -8.99 2.86
C LEU A 68 -12.66 -8.78 4.11
N ARG A 69 -12.37 -7.53 4.48
CA ARG A 69 -11.65 -7.20 5.71
C ARG A 69 -12.46 -7.63 6.92
N ALA A 70 -13.77 -7.36 6.95
CA ALA A 70 -14.63 -7.85 8.03
C ALA A 70 -14.68 -9.39 8.09
N GLN A 71 -14.65 -10.06 6.95
CA GLN A 71 -14.60 -11.52 6.87
C GLN A 71 -13.26 -12.11 7.34
N TYR A 72 -12.13 -11.43 7.06
CA TYR A 72 -10.79 -11.95 7.34
C TYR A 72 -10.16 -11.43 8.65
N ALA A 73 -10.68 -10.35 9.24
CA ALA A 73 -10.18 -9.75 10.48
C ALA A 73 -10.48 -10.56 11.75
N ASP A 74 -11.24 -11.66 11.65
CA ASP A 74 -11.51 -12.55 12.79
C ASP A 74 -10.32 -13.50 13.11
N GLY A 75 -9.22 -13.41 12.36
CA GLY A 75 -7.93 -13.97 12.78
C GLY A 75 -6.98 -12.85 13.25
N MET A 76 -6.02 -13.19 14.11
CA MET A 76 -5.07 -12.30 14.78
C MET A 76 -4.28 -11.32 13.88
N VAL A 77 -4.38 -10.02 14.16
CA VAL A 77 -3.55 -8.95 13.57
C VAL A 77 -2.06 -9.20 13.87
N LEU A 78 -1.28 -9.51 12.83
CA LEU A 78 0.18 -9.40 12.84
C LEU A 78 0.56 -8.13 12.09
N GLN A 79 1.07 -7.15 12.82
CA GLN A 79 1.75 -5.99 12.24
C GLN A 79 3.16 -6.44 11.81
N ILE A 80 3.52 -6.18 10.56
CA ILE A 80 4.90 -6.08 10.08
C ILE A 80 5.12 -4.69 9.54
#